data_AF-A0A5E4ZVR5-F1
#
_entry.id   AF-A0A5E4ZVR5-F1
#
_cell.length_a   1.000
_cell.length_b   1.000
_cell.length_c   1.000
_cell.angle_alpha   90.00
_cell.angle_beta   90.00
_cell.angle_gamma   90.00
#
_symmetry.space_group_name_H-M   'P 1'
#
loop_
_entity.id
_entity.type
_entity.pdbx_description
1 polymer ?
#
loop_
_entity_poly.entity_id
_entity_poly.type
_entity_poly.pdbx_seq_one_letter_code
_entity_poly.pdbx_strand_id
1 'polypeptide(L)'
;MKRKLLSAISLTGRLRLQNLAIVCAVVVLCSGLLCLAWGTYRQASDAALALDALRATLLAMEKASAERGPANAVLGADLPLPASSVTALRNAREATNERLQELLSVLSSDDCNQCASGLRAVERARLDLAAASANVDLLVQRPREMRSDASVRDAVERMVRVIADFTPVASSRIDVVSRGAPGALHYVILARLAADLREYAGQLGSHFTAALTTRQTLTEADQRAIERTLGRIDQLRDMIVARVNEPPELGPDSLSAINAQYFGTGLHYVATVRTLAAQPKPPVLTTAEFARQYVPTMRAITDLRDSMLWLAQRKVESQRARALRWLILTSLAETALVFVIIAAMRNFRRTVVLPFESATRFVDDLAQGNLDATVPVDGVPMKRAQVRAVFDALRVLRLNAVELVQLRRERARLVGELEMSSDTDPLTRLMNWRAFERQAQALCAMRTPGHIALIKFDIDNFTQLNAAWGHSVGDDVLRRVGAVCLNTCQPGDVVARLGADAFVILARVLDESRARQFAELLRGRIEATTLALPNGETLTLTASFGIAMTDPATFDVTGTRTGVPASVSALLSQAERQLHAARQAKRHTAG
;
A
#
# COMPACT_ATOMS: atom_id res chain seq x y z
N MET A 1 0.02 21.17 17.83
CA MET A 1 -0.86 21.12 16.63
C MET A 1 -0.84 19.79 15.86
N LYS A 2 0.24 19.00 15.78
CA LYS A 2 0.28 17.73 15.01
C LYS A 2 -0.61 16.58 15.55
N ARG A 3 -0.94 16.53 16.86
CA ARG A 3 -1.78 15.46 17.45
C ARG A 3 -3.29 15.58 17.13
N LYS A 4 -3.81 16.77 16.81
CA LYS A 4 -5.25 16.98 16.53
C LYS A 4 -5.66 16.70 15.07
N LEU A 5 -4.71 16.64 14.12
CA LEU A 5 -4.99 16.30 12.72
C LEU A 5 -5.09 14.78 12.49
N LEU A 6 -4.42 13.96 13.31
CA LEU A 6 -4.45 12.50 13.20
C LEU A 6 -5.68 11.85 13.89
N SER A 7 -6.38 12.58 14.76
CA SER A 7 -7.58 12.08 15.44
C SER A 7 -8.86 12.20 14.60
N ALA A 8 -8.83 12.95 13.49
CA ALA A 8 -9.96 13.11 12.57
C ALA A 8 -10.01 12.04 11.47
N ILE A 9 -9.00 11.16 11.38
CA ILE A 9 -8.95 10.11 10.36
C ILE A 9 -9.58 8.84 10.95
N SER A 10 -10.68 8.40 10.32
CA SER A 10 -11.34 7.12 10.59
C SER A 10 -10.32 5.97 10.63
N LEU A 11 -10.59 4.92 11.42
CA LEU A 11 -9.71 3.75 11.54
C LEU A 11 -9.31 3.19 10.15
N THR A 12 -10.24 3.21 9.19
CA THR A 12 -10.02 2.83 7.80
C THR A 12 -9.04 3.74 7.05
N GLY A 13 -9.07 5.06 7.28
CA GLY A 13 -8.11 6.00 6.70
C GLY A 13 -6.69 5.79 7.22
N ARG A 14 -6.52 5.50 8.52
CA ARG A 14 -5.20 5.20 9.11
C ARG A 14 -4.61 3.90 8.58
N LEU A 15 -5.43 2.84 8.48
CA LEU A 15 -5.03 1.57 7.88
C LEU A 15 -4.62 1.73 6.40
N ARG A 16 -5.36 2.53 5.62
CA ARG A 16 -4.99 2.82 4.22
C ARG A 16 -3.64 3.54 4.12
N LEU A 17 -3.39 4.52 4.99
CA LEU A 17 -2.12 5.26 5.00
C LEU A 17 -0.93 4.34 5.36
N GLN A 18 -1.09 3.48 6.38
CA GLN A 18 -0.08 2.49 6.76
C GLN A 18 0.21 1.50 5.63
N ASN A 19 -0.85 0.97 5.02
CA ASN A 19 -0.76 0.08 3.87
C ASN A 19 -0.04 0.73 2.68
N LEU A 20 -0.36 1.99 2.37
CA LEU A 20 0.30 2.75 1.32
C LEU A 20 1.79 2.94 1.63
N ALA A 21 2.14 3.28 2.87
CA ALA A 21 3.53 3.43 3.29
C ALA A 21 4.33 2.13 3.13
N ILE A 22 3.75 0.98 3.48
CA ILE A 22 4.37 -0.33 3.29
C ILE A 22 4.61 -0.62 1.81
N VAL A 23 3.60 -0.41 0.96
CA VAL A 23 3.73 -0.62 -0.49
C VAL A 23 4.80 0.30 -1.09
N CYS A 24 4.81 1.58 -0.72
CA CYS A 24 5.85 2.52 -1.18
C CYS A 24 7.25 2.07 -0.77
N ALA A 25 7.44 1.63 0.48
CA ALA A 25 8.74 1.14 0.94
C ALA A 25 9.21 -0.09 0.15
N VAL A 26 8.30 -1.04 -0.12
CA VAL A 26 8.61 -2.22 -0.94
C VAL A 26 8.96 -1.83 -2.37
N VAL A 27 8.21 -0.92 -3.00
CA VAL A 27 8.49 -0.45 -4.36
C VAL A 27 9.87 0.20 -4.46
N VAL A 28 10.26 1.01 -3.48
CA VAL A 28 11.60 1.64 -3.45
C VAL A 28 12.70 0.57 -3.36
N LEU A 29 12.53 -0.43 -2.49
CA LEU A 29 13.50 -1.52 -2.34
C LEU A 29 13.60 -2.37 -3.61
N CYS A 30 12.48 -2.79 -4.21
CA CYS A 30 12.44 -3.52 -5.48
C CYS A 30 13.08 -2.70 -6.60
N SER A 31 12.77 -1.41 -6.71
CA SER A 31 13.38 -0.53 -7.72
C SER A 31 14.90 -0.47 -7.57
N GLY A 32 15.41 -0.38 -6.33
CA GLY A 32 16.84 -0.41 -6.06
C GLY A 32 17.51 -1.73 -6.48
N LEU A 33 16.90 -2.87 -6.14
CA LEU A 33 17.39 -4.19 -6.52
C LEU A 33 17.37 -4.40 -8.03
N LEU A 34 16.30 -3.98 -8.71
CA LEU A 34 16.21 -4.04 -10.16
C LEU A 34 17.23 -3.14 -10.84
N CYS A 35 17.47 -1.92 -10.32
CA CYS A 35 18.54 -1.05 -10.81
C CYS A 35 19.93 -1.68 -10.65
N LEU A 36 20.20 -2.36 -9.54
CA LEU A 36 21.46 -3.08 -9.34
C LEU A 36 21.59 -4.26 -10.31
N ALA A 37 20.55 -5.08 -10.45
CA ALA A 37 20.54 -6.20 -11.39
C ALA A 37 20.71 -5.72 -12.84
N TRP A 38 20.02 -4.64 -13.23
CA TRP A 38 20.16 -4.01 -14.54
C TRP A 38 21.56 -3.47 -14.76
N GLY A 39 22.15 -2.80 -13.76
CA GLY A 39 23.52 -2.29 -13.82
C GLY A 39 24.55 -3.39 -14.07
N THR A 40 24.43 -4.53 -13.38
CA THR A 40 25.33 -5.68 -13.59
C THR A 40 25.17 -6.30 -14.98
N TYR A 41 23.93 -6.41 -15.49
CA TYR A 41 23.68 -6.87 -16.85
C TYR A 41 24.27 -5.91 -17.90
N ARG A 42 24.08 -4.61 -17.71
CA ARG A 42 24.62 -3.57 -18.60
C ARG A 42 26.14 -3.61 -18.64
N GLN A 43 26.81 -3.66 -17.48
CA GLN A 43 28.27 -3.79 -17.42
C GLN A 43 28.78 -5.05 -18.14
N ALA A 44 28.11 -6.19 -17.96
CA ALA A 44 28.48 -7.42 -18.66
C ALA A 44 28.23 -7.35 -20.18
N SER A 45 27.22 -6.60 -20.62
CA SER A 45 26.98 -6.34 -22.04
C SER A 45 28.03 -5.38 -22.63
N ASP A 46 28.38 -4.33 -21.90
CA ASP A 46 29.43 -3.37 -22.29
C ASP A 46 30.80 -4.08 -22.41
N ALA A 47 31.08 -5.07 -21.54
CA ALA A 47 32.28 -5.89 -21.65
C ALA A 47 32.33 -6.75 -22.92
N ALA A 48 31.18 -7.23 -23.43
CA ALA A 48 31.14 -7.97 -24.69
C ALA A 48 31.52 -7.06 -25.87
N LEU A 49 30.90 -5.89 -25.96
CA LEU A 49 31.22 -4.89 -26.97
C LEU A 49 32.68 -4.43 -26.88
N ALA A 50 33.18 -4.23 -25.66
CA ALA A 50 34.58 -3.84 -25.45
C ALA A 50 35.57 -4.94 -25.88
N LEU A 51 35.23 -6.22 -25.67
CA LEU A 51 36.07 -7.33 -26.12
C LEU A 51 36.11 -7.41 -27.65
N ASP A 52 34.98 -7.19 -28.33
CA ASP A 52 34.95 -7.15 -29.81
C ASP A 52 35.79 -5.99 -30.34
N ALA A 53 35.68 -4.79 -29.73
CA ALA A 53 36.53 -3.66 -30.07
C ALA A 53 38.03 -3.92 -29.80
N LEU A 54 38.36 -4.63 -28.71
CA LEU A 54 39.73 -5.04 -28.43
C LEU A 54 40.24 -6.03 -29.47
N ARG A 55 39.44 -7.04 -29.85
CA ARG A 55 39.78 -8.01 -30.91
C ARG A 55 40.07 -7.27 -32.22
N ALA A 56 39.18 -6.38 -32.64
CA ALA A 56 39.38 -5.55 -33.83
C ALA A 56 40.66 -4.69 -33.74
N THR A 57 40.94 -4.12 -32.56
CA THR A 57 42.16 -3.33 -32.31
C THR A 57 43.42 -4.17 -32.49
N LEU A 58 43.47 -5.36 -31.90
CA LEU A 58 44.65 -6.24 -31.99
C LEU A 58 44.85 -6.82 -33.41
N LEU A 59 43.76 -7.06 -34.15
CA LEU A 59 43.82 -7.49 -35.55
C LEU A 59 44.29 -6.35 -36.47
N ALA A 60 43.79 -5.13 -36.29
CA ALA A 60 44.26 -3.96 -37.03
C ALA A 60 45.75 -3.70 -36.76
N MET A 61 46.17 -3.78 -35.49
CA MET A 61 47.57 -3.67 -35.10
C MET A 61 48.45 -4.74 -35.77
N GLU A 62 47.99 -5.99 -35.82
CA GLU A 62 48.70 -7.08 -36.50
C GLU A 62 48.87 -6.82 -38.00
N LYS A 63 47.80 -6.41 -38.71
CA LYS A 63 47.90 -6.18 -40.16
C LYS A 63 48.77 -4.97 -40.49
N ALA A 64 48.64 -3.87 -39.75
CA ALA A 64 49.54 -2.73 -39.87
C ALA A 64 51.01 -3.14 -39.64
N SER A 65 51.26 -3.99 -38.64
CA SER A 65 52.59 -4.54 -38.37
C SER A 65 53.09 -5.45 -39.50
N ALA A 66 52.21 -6.26 -40.08
CA ALA A 66 52.50 -7.23 -41.13
C ALA A 66 52.79 -6.58 -42.50
N GLU A 67 52.28 -5.38 -42.78
CA GLU A 67 52.59 -4.61 -43.99
C GLU A 67 54.11 -4.39 -44.17
N ARG A 68 54.86 -4.33 -43.06
CA ARG A 68 56.32 -4.17 -43.08
C ARG A 68 57.04 -5.27 -43.84
N GLY A 69 56.57 -6.52 -43.78
CA GLY A 69 57.25 -7.64 -44.47
C GLY A 69 57.35 -7.42 -45.98
N PRO A 70 56.22 -7.25 -46.68
CA PRO A 70 56.21 -6.90 -48.10
C PRO A 70 56.86 -5.54 -48.42
N ALA A 71 56.72 -4.54 -47.54
CA ALA A 71 57.38 -3.23 -47.73
C ALA A 71 58.91 -3.39 -47.72
N ASN A 72 59.45 -4.15 -46.77
CA ASN A 72 60.88 -4.46 -46.70
C ASN A 72 61.35 -5.25 -47.93
N ALA A 73 60.51 -6.14 -48.46
CA ALA A 73 60.80 -6.90 -49.67
C ALA A 73 60.94 -6.00 -50.92
N VAL A 74 60.07 -5.00 -51.10
CA VAL A 74 60.19 -4.05 -52.22
C VAL A 74 61.33 -3.04 -52.02
N LEU A 75 61.58 -2.61 -50.77
CA LEU A 75 62.71 -1.73 -50.44
C LEU A 75 64.06 -2.36 -50.75
N GLY A 76 64.18 -3.68 -50.57
CA GLY A 76 65.39 -4.44 -50.87
C GLY A 76 65.50 -4.96 -52.30
N ALA A 77 64.50 -4.74 -53.16
CA ALA A 77 64.49 -5.25 -54.54
C ALA A 77 65.08 -4.25 -55.55
N ASP A 78 65.74 -4.77 -56.58
CA ASP A 78 66.20 -4.00 -57.74
C ASP A 78 65.03 -3.60 -58.65
N LEU A 79 65.23 -2.56 -59.47
CA LEU A 79 64.26 -2.18 -60.50
C LEU A 79 64.49 -2.98 -61.79
N PRO A 80 63.43 -3.41 -62.50
CA PRO A 80 62.01 -3.28 -62.12
C PRO A 80 61.63 -4.18 -60.93
N LEU A 81 60.72 -3.70 -60.07
CA LEU A 81 60.31 -4.44 -58.88
C LEU A 81 59.69 -5.79 -59.26
N PRO A 82 59.98 -6.89 -58.53
CA PRO A 82 59.34 -8.18 -58.76
C PRO A 82 57.82 -8.08 -58.60
N ALA A 83 57.07 -8.56 -59.59
CA ALA A 83 55.61 -8.51 -59.58
C ALA A 83 54.97 -9.20 -58.36
N SER A 84 55.62 -10.26 -57.85
CA SER A 84 55.22 -10.96 -56.63
C SER A 84 55.33 -10.08 -55.39
N SER A 85 56.41 -9.30 -55.25
CA SER A 85 56.62 -8.37 -54.13
C SER A 85 55.64 -7.21 -54.17
N VAL A 86 55.38 -6.64 -55.35
CA VAL A 86 54.39 -5.56 -55.54
C VAL A 86 52.98 -6.05 -55.18
N THR A 87 52.61 -7.25 -55.65
CA THR A 87 51.31 -7.87 -55.34
C THR A 87 51.18 -8.16 -53.85
N ALA A 88 52.23 -8.70 -53.22
CA ALA A 88 52.22 -8.97 -51.78
C ALA A 88 52.06 -7.68 -50.95
N LEU A 89 52.70 -6.58 -51.35
CA LEU A 89 52.55 -5.28 -50.67
C LEU A 89 51.14 -4.72 -50.83
N ARG A 90 50.58 -4.77 -52.05
CA ARG A 90 49.20 -4.34 -52.28
C ARG A 90 48.21 -5.13 -51.43
N ASN A 91 48.32 -6.46 -51.43
CA ASN A 91 47.42 -7.32 -50.66
C ASN A 91 47.55 -7.07 -49.14
N ALA A 92 48.76 -6.79 -48.65
CA ALA A 92 48.96 -6.46 -47.24
C ALA A 92 48.32 -5.11 -46.88
N ARG A 93 48.47 -4.08 -47.73
CA ARG A 93 47.82 -2.77 -47.57
C ARG A 93 46.29 -2.88 -47.58
N GLU A 94 45.74 -3.65 -48.51
CA GLU A 94 44.29 -3.92 -48.58
C GLU A 94 43.79 -4.58 -47.28
N ALA A 95 44.50 -5.60 -46.79
CA ALA A 95 44.16 -6.27 -45.54
C ALA A 95 44.26 -5.34 -44.31
N THR A 96 45.25 -4.44 -44.28
CA THR A 96 45.36 -3.43 -43.21
C THR A 96 44.21 -2.45 -43.25
N ASN A 97 43.87 -1.93 -44.44
CA ASN A 97 42.77 -0.99 -44.62
C ASN A 97 41.42 -1.61 -44.25
N GLU A 98 41.19 -2.88 -44.60
CA GLU A 98 39.99 -3.62 -44.23
C GLU A 98 39.83 -3.67 -42.70
N ARG A 99 40.90 -4.04 -41.97
CA ARG A 99 40.86 -4.14 -40.50
C ARG A 99 40.79 -2.79 -39.80
N LEU A 100 41.40 -1.75 -40.35
CA LEU A 100 41.23 -0.38 -39.85
C LEU A 100 39.78 0.08 -40.02
N GLN A 101 39.16 -0.19 -41.17
CA GLN A 101 37.77 0.17 -41.43
C GLN A 101 36.80 -0.59 -40.53
N GLU A 102 37.04 -1.89 -40.31
CA GLU A 102 36.29 -2.69 -39.34
C GLU A 102 36.40 -2.09 -37.94
N LEU A 103 37.61 -1.77 -37.47
CA LEU A 103 37.82 -1.15 -36.17
C LEU A 103 37.11 0.21 -36.03
N LEU A 104 37.20 1.07 -37.05
CA LEU A 104 36.48 2.35 -37.07
C LEU A 104 34.97 2.12 -36.97
N SER A 105 34.42 1.15 -37.70
CA SER A 105 32.99 0.84 -37.64
C SER A 105 32.55 0.42 -36.24
N VAL A 106 33.32 -0.45 -35.57
CA VAL A 106 33.05 -0.90 -34.20
C VAL A 106 33.11 0.26 -33.20
N LEU A 107 34.13 1.12 -33.32
CA LEU A 107 34.30 2.27 -32.43
C LEU A 107 33.27 3.40 -32.67
N SER A 108 32.70 3.48 -33.87
CA SER A 108 31.68 4.48 -34.24
C SER A 108 30.24 4.09 -33.87
N SER A 109 30.03 2.87 -33.37
CA SER A 109 28.69 2.40 -32.99
C SER A 109 28.09 3.24 -31.85
N ASP A 110 26.78 3.51 -31.92
CA ASP A 110 26.03 4.25 -30.90
C ASP A 110 26.09 3.57 -29.51
N ASP A 111 26.35 2.27 -29.49
CA ASP A 111 26.47 1.48 -28.27
C ASP A 111 27.81 1.68 -27.54
N CYS A 112 28.82 2.31 -28.17
CA CYS A 112 30.11 2.55 -27.53
C CYS A 112 30.20 3.87 -26.76
N ASN A 113 29.66 3.86 -25.55
CA ASN A 113 29.94 4.87 -24.54
C ASN A 113 31.44 4.82 -24.20
N GLN A 114 32.22 5.86 -24.52
CA GLN A 114 33.70 5.99 -24.33
C GLN A 114 34.61 5.55 -25.50
N CYS A 115 34.13 5.48 -26.74
CA CYS A 115 35.01 5.22 -27.89
C CYS A 115 35.62 6.47 -28.56
N ALA A 116 35.18 7.69 -28.24
CA ALA A 116 35.59 8.91 -28.96
C ALA A 116 37.11 9.21 -28.92
N SER A 117 37.81 8.88 -27.84
CA SER A 117 39.28 8.97 -27.78
C SER A 117 39.94 7.89 -28.63
N GLY A 118 39.39 6.68 -28.61
CA GLY A 118 39.87 5.57 -29.42
C GLY A 118 39.70 5.81 -30.92
N LEU A 119 38.56 6.37 -31.33
CA LEU A 119 38.29 6.73 -32.73
C LEU A 119 39.35 7.68 -33.27
N ARG A 120 39.64 8.77 -32.53
CA ARG A 120 40.69 9.73 -32.90
C ARG A 120 42.08 9.12 -32.98
N ALA A 121 42.39 8.15 -32.11
CA ALA A 121 43.66 7.44 -32.14
C ALA A 121 43.78 6.55 -33.40
N VAL A 122 42.71 5.84 -33.78
CA VAL A 122 42.69 4.99 -34.98
C VAL A 122 42.72 5.84 -36.26
N GLU A 123 42.01 6.97 -36.29
CA GLU A 123 42.08 7.92 -37.41
C GLU A 123 43.50 8.46 -37.62
N ARG A 124 44.19 8.80 -36.51
CA ARG A 124 45.60 9.20 -36.56
C ARG A 124 46.48 8.07 -37.08
N ALA A 125 46.32 6.85 -36.54
CA ALA A 125 47.07 5.68 -36.98
C ALA A 125 46.91 5.44 -38.49
N ARG A 126 45.69 5.61 -39.02
CA ARG A 126 45.39 5.50 -40.46
C ARG A 126 46.13 6.55 -41.29
N LEU A 127 46.16 7.80 -40.83
CA LEU A 127 46.86 8.89 -41.51
C LEU A 127 48.39 8.68 -41.49
N ASP A 128 48.92 8.30 -40.33
CA ASP A 128 50.36 8.07 -40.16
C ASP A 128 50.83 6.85 -40.95
N LEU A 129 50.00 5.80 -41.04
CA LEU A 129 50.26 4.65 -41.91
C LEU A 129 50.27 5.06 -43.38
N ALA A 130 49.28 5.83 -43.84
CA ALA A 130 49.23 6.31 -45.22
C ALA A 130 50.49 7.15 -45.57
N ALA A 131 50.94 8.00 -44.65
CA ALA A 131 52.17 8.77 -44.81
C ALA A 131 53.42 7.87 -44.85
N ALA A 132 53.47 6.82 -44.03
CA ALA A 132 54.55 5.84 -44.05
C ALA A 132 54.57 5.03 -45.37
N SER A 133 53.42 4.57 -45.84
CA SER A 133 53.28 3.84 -47.10
C SER A 133 53.69 4.72 -48.31
N ALA A 134 53.29 5.99 -48.33
CA ALA A 134 53.71 6.95 -49.36
C ALA A 134 55.23 7.19 -49.36
N ASN A 135 55.87 7.21 -48.17
CA ASN A 135 57.32 7.31 -48.07
C ASN A 135 58.03 6.09 -48.67
N VAL A 136 57.53 4.88 -48.41
CA VAL A 136 58.03 3.64 -49.06
C VAL A 136 57.88 3.74 -50.58
N ASP A 137 56.72 4.18 -51.07
CA ASP A 137 56.42 4.29 -52.50
C ASP A 137 57.38 5.26 -53.22
N LEU A 138 57.79 6.35 -52.57
CA LEU A 138 58.78 7.29 -53.10
C LEU A 138 60.19 6.69 -53.16
N LEU A 139 60.57 5.88 -52.17
CA LEU A 139 61.91 5.28 -52.12
C LEU A 139 62.07 4.16 -53.15
N VAL A 140 61.03 3.34 -53.36
CA VAL A 140 61.11 2.21 -54.29
C VAL A 140 61.15 2.64 -55.76
N GLN A 141 60.78 3.88 -56.08
CA GLN A 141 60.94 4.46 -57.41
C GLN A 141 62.40 4.72 -57.80
N ARG A 142 63.31 4.78 -56.81
CA ARG A 142 64.75 4.94 -57.05
C ARG A 142 65.41 3.57 -57.24
N PRO A 143 66.48 3.45 -58.07
CA PRO A 143 67.31 2.25 -58.09
C PRO A 143 67.80 1.90 -56.68
N ARG A 144 67.90 0.60 -56.35
CA ARG A 144 68.25 0.12 -55.00
C ARG A 144 69.54 0.77 -54.47
N GLU A 145 70.53 0.93 -55.34
CA GLU A 145 71.84 1.54 -55.01
C GLU A 145 71.75 3.02 -54.61
N MET A 146 70.68 3.73 -55.00
CA MET A 146 70.44 5.12 -54.63
C MET A 146 69.60 5.26 -53.34
N ARG A 147 69.19 4.15 -52.72
CA ARG A 147 68.46 4.13 -51.45
C ARG A 147 69.47 4.07 -50.32
N SER A 148 69.65 5.17 -49.60
CA SER A 148 70.60 5.21 -48.48
C SER A 148 70.09 4.41 -47.29
N ASP A 149 71.00 3.86 -46.50
CA ASP A 149 70.71 3.16 -45.23
C ASP A 149 69.81 3.99 -44.31
N ALA A 150 70.11 5.29 -44.17
CA ALA A 150 69.30 6.23 -43.39
C ALA A 150 67.86 6.37 -43.91
N SER A 151 67.67 6.45 -45.23
CA SER A 151 66.33 6.59 -45.83
C SER A 151 65.48 5.33 -45.67
N VAL A 152 66.09 4.14 -45.80
CA VAL A 152 65.41 2.86 -45.59
C VAL A 152 65.05 2.70 -44.12
N ARG A 153 65.94 3.06 -43.20
CA ARG A 153 65.67 3.01 -41.76
C ARG A 153 64.53 3.95 -41.37
N ASP A 154 64.50 5.20 -41.85
CA ASP A 154 63.40 6.14 -41.58
C ASP A 154 62.05 5.61 -42.08
N ALA A 155 62.00 5.02 -43.28
CA ALA A 155 60.78 4.43 -43.83
C ALA A 155 60.20 3.33 -42.93
N VAL A 156 61.07 2.41 -42.50
CA VAL A 156 60.69 1.30 -41.60
C VAL A 156 60.29 1.83 -40.22
N GLU A 157 61.01 2.81 -39.67
CA GLU A 157 60.71 3.40 -38.36
C GLU A 157 59.39 4.17 -38.35
N ARG A 158 59.01 4.83 -39.45
CA ARG A 158 57.68 5.42 -39.61
C ARG A 158 56.58 4.37 -39.49
N MET A 159 56.72 3.22 -40.17
CA MET A 159 55.75 2.12 -40.06
C MET A 159 55.66 1.55 -38.64
N VAL A 160 56.79 1.46 -37.93
CA VAL A 160 56.84 0.99 -36.54
C VAL A 160 56.11 1.95 -35.58
N ARG A 161 56.31 3.26 -35.75
CA ARG A 161 55.74 4.28 -34.85
C ARG A 161 54.22 4.27 -34.82
N VAL A 162 53.55 3.97 -35.95
CA VAL A 162 52.09 3.88 -36.05
C VAL A 162 51.49 2.90 -35.03
N ILE A 163 52.23 1.84 -34.69
CA ILE A 163 51.72 0.79 -33.80
C ILE A 163 51.43 1.31 -32.38
N ALA A 164 52.12 2.37 -31.95
CA ALA A 164 51.90 2.98 -30.64
C ALA A 164 50.49 3.58 -30.49
N ASP A 165 49.87 4.03 -31.57
CA ASP A 165 48.53 4.66 -31.55
C ASP A 165 47.40 3.69 -31.18
N PHE A 166 47.61 2.38 -31.35
CA PHE A 166 46.62 1.37 -30.94
C PHE A 166 46.64 1.08 -29.44
N THR A 167 47.72 1.43 -28.73
CA THR A 167 47.91 1.08 -27.32
C THR A 167 46.86 1.72 -26.40
N PRO A 168 46.54 3.02 -26.51
CA PRO A 168 45.48 3.63 -25.70
C PRO A 168 44.10 3.00 -25.95
N VAL A 169 43.83 2.60 -27.20
CA VAL A 169 42.57 1.95 -27.58
C VAL A 169 42.44 0.60 -26.88
N ALA A 170 43.46 -0.25 -27.00
CA ALA A 170 43.50 -1.56 -26.35
C ALA A 170 43.34 -1.42 -24.83
N SER A 171 44.15 -0.57 -24.18
CA SER A 171 44.10 -0.37 -22.72
C SER A 171 42.72 0.08 -22.23
N SER A 172 42.09 1.02 -22.94
CA SER A 172 40.73 1.48 -22.59
C SER A 172 39.70 0.35 -22.70
N ARG A 173 39.79 -0.50 -23.72
CA ARG A 173 38.87 -1.63 -23.89
C ARG A 173 39.09 -2.72 -22.82
N ILE A 174 40.35 -3.01 -22.48
CA ILE A 174 40.70 -3.96 -21.41
C ILE A 174 40.10 -3.51 -20.07
N ASP A 175 40.13 -2.22 -19.75
CA ASP A 175 39.54 -1.66 -18.53
C ASP A 175 38.02 -1.87 -18.45
N VAL A 176 37.30 -1.71 -19.56
CA VAL A 176 35.86 -2.00 -19.63
C VAL A 176 35.59 -3.49 -19.44
N VAL A 177 36.37 -4.36 -20.08
CA VAL A 177 36.25 -5.83 -19.91
C VAL A 177 36.52 -6.23 -18.45
N SER A 178 37.52 -5.64 -17.81
CA SER A 178 37.88 -5.90 -16.40
C SER A 178 36.70 -5.66 -15.45
N ARG A 179 35.96 -4.56 -15.66
CA ARG A 179 34.80 -4.21 -14.82
C ARG A 179 33.60 -5.14 -15.07
N GLY A 180 33.25 -5.41 -16.32
CA GLY A 180 32.04 -6.16 -16.65
C GLY A 180 32.20 -7.68 -16.63
N ALA A 181 33.43 -8.18 -16.83
CA ALA A 181 33.75 -9.60 -16.89
C ALA A 181 35.16 -9.89 -16.35
N PRO A 182 35.38 -9.75 -15.03
CA PRO A 182 36.71 -9.92 -14.42
C PRO A 182 37.34 -11.29 -14.68
N GLY A 183 36.53 -12.34 -14.84
CA GLY A 183 37.00 -13.69 -15.21
C GLY A 183 37.59 -13.81 -16.62
N ALA A 184 37.43 -12.79 -17.48
CA ALA A 184 38.04 -12.73 -18.80
C ALA A 184 39.38 -11.98 -18.82
N LEU A 185 39.69 -11.22 -17.75
CA LEU A 185 40.83 -10.30 -17.71
C LEU A 185 42.17 -11.01 -17.97
N HIS A 186 42.36 -12.19 -17.38
CA HIS A 186 43.58 -12.96 -17.54
C HIS A 186 43.88 -13.28 -19.01
N TYR A 187 42.89 -13.81 -19.75
CA TYR A 187 43.04 -14.17 -21.16
C TYR A 187 43.20 -12.93 -22.04
N VAL A 188 42.50 -11.85 -21.73
CA VAL A 188 42.63 -10.57 -22.42
C VAL A 188 44.05 -9.99 -22.30
N ILE A 189 44.65 -10.08 -21.12
CA ILE A 189 46.05 -9.66 -20.90
C ILE A 189 47.01 -10.56 -21.69
N LEU A 190 46.82 -11.89 -21.65
CA LEU A 190 47.64 -12.81 -22.45
C LEU A 190 47.54 -12.52 -23.95
N ALA A 191 46.34 -12.25 -24.47
CA ALA A 191 46.14 -11.84 -25.85
C ALA A 191 46.91 -10.54 -26.18
N ARG A 192 46.87 -9.55 -25.28
CA ARG A 192 47.63 -8.31 -25.45
C ARG A 192 49.13 -8.56 -25.45
N LEU A 193 49.65 -9.36 -24.52
CA LEU A 193 51.07 -9.71 -24.45
C LEU A 193 51.54 -10.47 -25.71
N ALA A 194 50.74 -11.39 -26.21
CA ALA A 194 51.02 -12.08 -27.47
C ALA A 194 51.04 -11.11 -28.66
N ALA A 195 50.12 -10.13 -28.70
CA ALA A 195 50.13 -9.09 -29.72
C ALA A 195 51.37 -8.19 -29.65
N ASP A 196 51.81 -7.80 -28.44
CA ASP A 196 53.05 -7.06 -28.22
C ASP A 196 54.28 -7.89 -28.64
N LEU A 197 54.31 -9.17 -28.30
CA LEU A 197 55.37 -10.09 -28.70
C LEU A 197 55.45 -10.21 -30.23
N ARG A 198 54.31 -10.30 -30.91
CA ARG A 198 54.23 -10.31 -32.38
C ARG A 198 54.76 -9.01 -32.98
N GLU A 199 54.54 -7.87 -32.34
CA GLU A 199 55.06 -6.59 -32.80
C GLU A 199 56.59 -6.53 -32.67
N TYR A 200 57.14 -6.87 -31.51
CA TYR A 200 58.60 -6.89 -31.32
C TYR A 200 59.29 -7.95 -32.19
N ALA A 201 58.63 -9.09 -32.45
CA ALA A 201 59.09 -10.06 -33.44
C ALA A 201 59.21 -9.43 -34.84
N GLY A 202 58.19 -8.69 -35.28
CA GLY A 202 58.23 -7.94 -36.55
C GLY A 202 59.34 -6.89 -36.58
N GLN A 203 59.56 -6.17 -35.48
CA GLN A 203 60.65 -5.19 -35.33
C GLN A 203 62.02 -5.84 -35.41
N LEU A 204 62.20 -7.00 -34.79
CA LEU A 204 63.46 -7.73 -34.83
C LEU A 204 63.89 -8.02 -36.26
N GLY A 205 62.97 -8.49 -37.09
CA GLY A 205 63.24 -8.69 -38.52
C GLY A 205 63.49 -7.37 -39.27
N SER A 206 62.82 -6.30 -38.87
CA SER A 206 62.94 -4.98 -39.49
C SER A 206 64.33 -4.36 -39.31
N HIS A 207 65.04 -4.66 -38.22
CA HIS A 207 66.41 -4.17 -37.96
C HIS A 207 67.44 -4.64 -39.00
N PHE A 208 67.18 -5.73 -39.71
CA PHE A 208 68.07 -6.21 -40.78
C PHE A 208 67.79 -5.54 -42.13
N THR A 209 66.65 -4.84 -42.28
CA THR A 209 66.17 -4.37 -43.60
C THR A 209 67.16 -3.44 -44.28
N ALA A 210 67.70 -2.46 -43.56
CA ALA A 210 68.59 -1.46 -44.13
C ALA A 210 69.91 -2.09 -44.59
N ALA A 211 70.56 -2.87 -43.71
CA ALA A 211 71.79 -3.61 -44.02
C ALA A 211 71.64 -4.60 -45.20
N LEU A 212 70.54 -5.37 -45.24
CA LEU A 212 70.27 -6.30 -46.35
C LEU A 212 69.95 -5.57 -47.66
N THR A 213 69.29 -4.40 -47.59
CA THR A 213 68.96 -3.59 -48.77
C THR A 213 70.20 -2.97 -49.39
N THR A 214 71.07 -2.36 -48.58
CA THR A 214 72.29 -1.68 -49.02
C THR A 214 73.46 -2.64 -49.23
N ARG A 215 73.30 -3.92 -48.83
CA ARG A 215 74.35 -4.95 -48.80
C ARG A 215 75.57 -4.50 -47.99
N GLN A 216 75.31 -3.83 -46.87
CA GLN A 216 76.33 -3.39 -45.92
C GLN A 216 76.31 -4.27 -44.68
N THR A 217 77.42 -4.27 -43.94
CA THR A 217 77.49 -4.94 -42.65
C THR A 217 76.63 -4.22 -41.62
N LEU A 218 76.04 -4.96 -40.67
CA LEU A 218 75.31 -4.37 -39.55
C LEU A 218 76.19 -3.38 -38.78
N THR A 219 75.67 -2.18 -38.55
CA THR A 219 76.36 -1.16 -37.74
C THR A 219 76.27 -1.51 -36.25
N GLU A 220 77.14 -0.92 -35.41
CA GLU A 220 77.02 -1.05 -33.95
C GLU A 220 75.67 -0.53 -33.42
N ALA A 221 75.05 0.43 -34.10
CA ALA A 221 73.72 0.92 -33.75
C ALA A 221 72.65 -0.15 -34.02
N ASP A 222 72.74 -0.85 -35.16
CA ASP A 222 71.82 -1.93 -35.52
C ASP A 222 71.98 -3.11 -34.55
N GLN A 223 73.20 -3.50 -34.21
CA GLN A 223 73.45 -4.57 -33.23
C GLN A 223 72.84 -4.25 -31.86
N ARG A 224 73.02 -3.02 -31.36
CA ARG A 224 72.40 -2.57 -30.11
C ARG A 224 70.87 -2.51 -30.19
N ALA A 225 70.29 -2.20 -31.35
CA ALA A 225 68.84 -2.21 -31.53
C ALA A 225 68.27 -3.64 -31.54
N ILE A 226 68.97 -4.58 -32.19
CA ILE A 226 68.66 -6.01 -32.19
C ILE A 226 68.70 -6.56 -30.77
N GLU A 227 69.76 -6.29 -30.00
CA GLU A 227 69.89 -6.76 -28.62
C GLU A 227 68.80 -6.23 -27.70
N ARG A 228 68.46 -4.94 -27.79
CA ARG A 228 67.33 -4.36 -27.04
C ARG A 228 66.00 -5.03 -27.39
N THR A 229 65.79 -5.34 -28.66
CA THR A 229 64.56 -6.00 -29.13
C THR A 229 64.49 -7.45 -28.64
N LEU A 230 65.61 -8.18 -28.69
CA LEU A 230 65.71 -9.53 -28.14
C LEU A 230 65.44 -9.55 -26.64
N GLY A 231 66.02 -8.62 -25.86
CA GLY A 231 65.74 -8.51 -24.43
C GLY A 231 64.26 -8.23 -24.13
N ARG A 232 63.60 -7.43 -24.98
CA ARG A 232 62.15 -7.16 -24.85
C ARG A 232 61.29 -8.38 -25.21
N ILE A 233 61.69 -9.15 -26.21
CA ILE A 233 61.06 -10.43 -26.58
C ILE A 233 61.16 -11.43 -25.42
N ASP A 234 62.33 -11.54 -24.79
CA ASP A 234 62.57 -12.43 -23.66
C ASP A 234 61.73 -12.02 -22.44
N GLN A 235 61.69 -10.72 -22.13
CA GLN A 235 60.80 -10.19 -21.09
C GLN A 235 59.32 -10.55 -21.33
N LEU A 236 58.84 -10.41 -22.56
CA LEU A 236 57.46 -10.75 -22.91
C LEU A 236 57.21 -12.25 -22.81
N ARG A 237 58.18 -13.07 -23.19
CA ARG A 237 58.12 -14.54 -23.01
C ARG A 237 57.91 -14.89 -21.56
N ASP A 238 58.72 -14.35 -20.65
CA ASP A 238 58.61 -14.62 -19.22
C ASP A 238 57.26 -14.18 -18.66
N MET A 239 56.77 -13.01 -19.06
CA MET A 239 55.45 -12.51 -18.66
C MET A 239 54.29 -13.38 -19.16
N ILE A 240 54.42 -13.98 -20.35
CA ILE A 240 53.44 -14.91 -20.92
C ILE A 240 53.50 -16.25 -20.18
N VAL A 241 54.71 -16.82 -20.00
CA VAL A 241 54.93 -18.10 -19.30
C VAL A 241 54.39 -18.04 -17.87
N ALA A 242 54.68 -16.95 -17.14
CA ALA A 242 54.21 -16.78 -15.77
C ALA A 242 52.68 -16.80 -15.67
N ARG A 243 51.98 -16.25 -16.67
CA ARG A 243 50.51 -16.17 -16.70
C ARG A 243 49.85 -17.44 -17.20
N VAL A 244 50.39 -18.09 -18.23
CA VAL A 244 49.82 -19.33 -18.78
C VAL A 244 49.70 -20.44 -17.73
N ASN A 245 50.55 -20.42 -16.71
CA ASN A 245 50.53 -21.41 -15.63
C ASN A 245 49.49 -21.12 -14.52
N GLU A 246 48.75 -20.00 -14.55
CA GLU A 246 47.76 -19.68 -13.51
C GLU A 246 46.41 -20.40 -13.71
N PRO A 247 45.75 -20.35 -14.89
CA PRO A 247 44.42 -20.92 -15.06
C PRO A 247 44.48 -22.43 -15.33
N PRO A 248 43.55 -23.24 -14.78
CA PRO A 248 43.55 -24.68 -14.99
C PRO A 248 43.20 -25.10 -16.42
N GLU A 249 42.55 -24.23 -17.21
CA GLU A 249 42.28 -24.51 -18.63
C GLU A 249 43.49 -24.25 -19.52
N LEU A 250 44.54 -23.62 -18.98
CA LEU A 250 45.81 -23.40 -19.65
C LEU A 250 46.88 -24.30 -19.03
N GLY A 251 47.93 -24.54 -19.80
CA GLY A 251 49.06 -25.35 -19.35
C GLY A 251 50.27 -25.12 -20.23
N PRO A 252 51.44 -25.70 -19.87
CA PRO A 252 52.69 -25.52 -20.60
C PRO A 252 52.56 -25.91 -22.08
N ASP A 253 51.69 -26.86 -22.40
CA ASP A 253 51.41 -27.30 -23.77
C ASP A 253 50.80 -26.19 -24.64
N SER A 254 50.13 -25.20 -24.03
CA SER A 254 49.62 -24.01 -24.73
C SER A 254 50.74 -23.18 -25.37
N LEU A 255 51.98 -23.34 -24.89
CA LEU A 255 53.16 -22.67 -25.43
C LEU A 255 54.04 -23.57 -26.30
N SER A 256 53.66 -24.83 -26.53
CA SER A 256 54.46 -25.78 -27.32
C SER A 256 54.75 -25.27 -28.74
N ALA A 257 53.71 -24.81 -29.44
CA ALA A 257 53.82 -24.30 -30.81
C ALA A 257 54.68 -23.04 -30.90
N ILE A 258 54.49 -22.06 -30.00
CA ILE A 258 55.27 -20.82 -29.99
C ILE A 258 56.73 -21.06 -29.59
N ASN A 259 56.97 -21.98 -28.65
CA ASN A 259 58.31 -22.40 -28.26
C ASN A 259 59.05 -23.09 -29.41
N ALA A 260 58.39 -24.00 -30.12
CA ALA A 260 59.02 -24.71 -31.25
C ALA A 260 59.23 -23.79 -32.45
N GLN A 261 58.19 -23.06 -32.88
CA GLN A 261 58.24 -22.29 -34.12
C GLN A 261 58.98 -20.97 -33.96
N TYR A 262 58.56 -20.10 -33.04
CA TYR A 262 59.11 -18.76 -32.92
C TYR A 262 60.42 -18.76 -32.11
N PHE A 263 60.36 -19.20 -30.85
CA PHE A 263 61.53 -19.18 -29.97
C PHE A 263 62.61 -20.20 -30.37
N GLY A 264 62.21 -21.29 -31.02
CA GLY A 264 63.10 -22.29 -31.60
C GLY A 264 63.55 -21.88 -32.99
N THR A 265 62.78 -22.25 -34.02
CA THR A 265 63.17 -22.07 -35.43
C THR A 265 63.39 -20.59 -35.81
N GLY A 266 62.48 -19.69 -35.43
CA GLY A 266 62.52 -18.28 -35.82
C GLY A 266 63.72 -17.53 -35.24
N LEU A 267 63.93 -17.60 -33.92
CA LEU A 267 65.08 -16.93 -33.28
C LEU A 267 66.41 -17.57 -33.67
N HIS A 268 66.46 -18.89 -33.89
CA HIS A 268 67.65 -19.53 -34.42
C HIS A 268 68.00 -18.99 -35.81
N TYR A 269 67.01 -18.87 -36.71
CA TYR A 269 67.21 -18.28 -38.02
C TYR A 269 67.71 -16.83 -37.96
N VAL A 270 67.12 -16.00 -37.08
CA VAL A 270 67.59 -14.63 -36.87
C VAL A 270 69.04 -14.60 -36.37
N ALA A 271 69.44 -15.50 -35.49
CA ALA A 271 70.81 -15.61 -35.02
C ALA A 271 71.78 -15.95 -36.17
N THR A 272 71.40 -16.87 -37.06
CA THR A 272 72.16 -17.18 -38.28
C THR A 272 72.28 -15.97 -39.20
N VAL A 273 71.18 -15.24 -39.43
CA VAL A 273 71.21 -14.05 -40.29
C VAL A 273 72.06 -12.93 -39.68
N ARG A 274 72.02 -12.77 -38.35
CA ARG A 274 72.88 -11.82 -37.63
C ARG A 274 74.35 -12.13 -37.79
N THR A 275 74.78 -13.39 -37.66
CA THR A 275 76.19 -13.76 -37.83
C THR A 275 76.65 -13.56 -39.27
N LEU A 276 75.79 -13.87 -40.25
CA LEU A 276 76.05 -13.66 -41.67
C LEU A 276 76.15 -12.18 -42.04
N ALA A 277 75.23 -11.35 -41.57
CA ALA A 277 75.19 -9.91 -41.86
C ALA A 277 76.26 -9.09 -41.11
N ALA A 278 76.94 -9.70 -40.13
CA ALA A 278 78.08 -9.10 -39.42
C ALA A 278 79.43 -9.34 -40.12
N GLN A 279 79.50 -10.23 -41.13
CA GLN A 279 80.75 -10.53 -41.83
C GLN A 279 81.11 -9.45 -42.86
N PRO A 280 82.41 -9.11 -43.07
CA PRO A 280 82.84 -8.06 -44.01
C PRO A 280 82.40 -8.23 -45.46
N LYS A 281 82.08 -9.46 -45.88
CA LYS A 281 81.38 -9.78 -47.13
C LYS A 281 80.03 -10.41 -46.78
N PRO A 282 78.97 -9.62 -46.59
CA PRO A 282 77.66 -10.18 -46.25
C PRO A 282 77.18 -11.07 -47.41
N PRO A 283 76.55 -12.22 -47.12
CA PRO A 283 75.97 -13.07 -48.16
C PRO A 283 74.86 -12.33 -48.92
N VAL A 284 74.54 -12.82 -50.13
CA VAL A 284 73.47 -12.31 -50.99
C VAL A 284 72.10 -12.76 -50.46
N LEU A 285 71.81 -12.55 -49.18
CA LEU A 285 70.47 -12.75 -48.62
C LEU A 285 69.65 -11.50 -48.92
N THR A 286 68.56 -11.66 -49.65
CA THR A 286 67.62 -10.55 -49.90
C THR A 286 66.66 -10.36 -48.73
N THR A 287 66.12 -9.15 -48.58
CA THR A 287 65.06 -8.88 -47.58
C THR A 287 63.82 -9.74 -47.79
N ALA A 288 63.50 -10.08 -49.05
CA ALA A 288 62.39 -10.94 -49.40
C ALA A 288 62.61 -12.40 -48.98
N GLU A 289 63.82 -12.95 -49.14
CA GLU A 289 64.17 -14.30 -48.67
C GLU A 289 64.15 -14.39 -47.16
N PHE A 290 64.73 -13.39 -46.48
CA PHE A 290 64.68 -13.27 -45.03
C PHE A 290 63.23 -13.29 -44.52
N ALA A 291 62.36 -12.45 -45.08
CA ALA A 291 60.96 -12.39 -44.69
C ALA A 291 60.22 -13.72 -44.93
N ARG A 292 60.52 -14.41 -46.04
CA ARG A 292 59.87 -15.68 -46.41
C ARG A 292 60.15 -16.81 -45.42
N GLN A 293 61.32 -16.82 -44.78
CA GLN A 293 61.66 -17.81 -43.75
C GLN A 293 61.26 -17.33 -42.34
N TYR A 294 61.44 -16.04 -42.03
CA TYR A 294 61.23 -15.54 -40.67
C TYR A 294 59.76 -15.26 -40.33
N VAL A 295 59.01 -14.58 -41.21
CA VAL A 295 57.62 -14.15 -40.90
C VAL A 295 56.68 -15.31 -40.57
N PRO A 296 56.71 -16.46 -41.26
CA PRO A 296 55.83 -17.59 -40.93
C PRO A 296 56.00 -18.12 -39.51
N THR A 297 57.20 -17.99 -38.92
CA THR A 297 57.47 -18.46 -37.54
C THR A 297 56.68 -17.70 -36.49
N MET A 298 56.21 -16.48 -36.80
CA MET A 298 55.42 -15.66 -35.91
C MET A 298 53.95 -16.10 -35.81
N ARG A 299 53.50 -17.02 -36.68
CA ARG A 299 52.10 -17.49 -36.72
C ARG A 299 51.67 -18.10 -35.40
N ALA A 300 52.54 -18.87 -34.75
CA ALA A 300 52.24 -19.43 -33.43
C ALA A 300 51.96 -18.36 -32.36
N ILE A 301 52.52 -17.14 -32.51
CA ILE A 301 52.24 -16.02 -31.60
C ILE A 301 50.80 -15.53 -31.80
N THR A 302 50.37 -15.35 -33.05
CA THR A 302 49.00 -14.91 -33.36
C THR A 302 47.97 -15.99 -33.04
N ASP A 303 48.29 -17.26 -33.25
CA ASP A 303 47.41 -18.39 -32.90
C ASP A 303 47.18 -18.45 -31.37
N LEU A 304 48.21 -18.19 -30.56
CA LEU A 304 48.07 -18.04 -29.11
C LEU A 304 47.14 -16.89 -28.75
N ARG A 305 47.35 -15.69 -29.33
CA ARG A 305 46.49 -14.52 -29.11
C ARG A 305 45.03 -14.86 -29.41
N ASP A 306 44.76 -15.47 -30.56
CA ASP A 306 43.40 -15.74 -31.02
C ASP A 306 42.72 -16.79 -30.12
N SER A 307 43.47 -17.79 -29.67
CA SER A 307 43.02 -18.76 -28.66
C SER A 307 42.64 -18.07 -27.34
N MET A 308 43.44 -17.10 -26.89
CA MET A 308 43.14 -16.33 -25.67
C MET A 308 41.92 -15.41 -25.84
N LEU A 309 41.77 -14.76 -26.99
CA LEU A 309 40.58 -13.96 -27.30
C LEU A 309 39.31 -14.81 -27.37
N TRP A 310 39.41 -16.05 -27.83
CA TRP A 310 38.30 -17.00 -27.83
C TRP A 310 37.93 -17.45 -26.42
N LEU A 311 38.90 -17.73 -25.56
CA LEU A 311 38.64 -18.03 -24.15
C LEU A 311 38.03 -16.84 -23.41
N ALA A 312 38.54 -15.63 -23.66
CA ALA A 312 37.97 -14.39 -23.14
C ALA A 312 36.50 -14.24 -23.55
N GLN A 313 36.18 -14.48 -24.84
CA GLN A 313 34.81 -14.41 -25.36
C GLN A 313 33.87 -15.32 -24.56
N ARG A 314 34.27 -16.59 -24.35
CA ARG A 314 33.47 -17.55 -23.58
C ARG A 314 33.22 -17.09 -22.15
N LYS A 315 34.22 -16.48 -21.48
CA LYS A 315 34.08 -15.97 -20.12
C LYS A 315 33.15 -14.74 -20.08
N VAL A 316 33.26 -13.84 -21.04
CA VAL A 316 32.38 -12.66 -21.15
C VAL A 316 30.92 -13.07 -21.43
N GLU A 317 30.69 -13.97 -22.40
CA GLU A 317 29.35 -14.47 -22.73
C GLU A 317 28.72 -15.22 -21.55
N SER A 318 29.49 -16.04 -20.85
CA SER A 318 29.03 -16.73 -19.63
C SER A 318 28.65 -15.74 -18.53
N GLN A 319 29.44 -14.67 -18.33
CA GLN A 319 29.14 -13.61 -17.37
C GLN A 319 27.85 -12.86 -17.75
N ARG A 320 27.69 -12.49 -19.03
CA ARG A 320 26.49 -11.83 -19.54
C ARG A 320 25.25 -12.70 -19.37
N ALA A 321 25.34 -13.99 -19.68
CA ALA A 321 24.24 -14.94 -19.48
C ALA A 321 23.89 -15.15 -18.00
N ARG A 322 24.88 -15.14 -17.09
CA ARG A 322 24.64 -15.16 -15.63
C ARG A 322 23.93 -13.88 -15.17
N ALA A 323 24.38 -12.71 -15.61
CA ALA A 323 23.77 -11.43 -15.25
C ALA A 323 22.32 -11.32 -15.77
N LEU A 324 22.05 -11.79 -17.00
CA LEU A 324 20.70 -11.85 -17.55
C LEU A 324 19.78 -12.78 -16.74
N ARG A 325 20.26 -13.97 -16.40
CA ARG A 325 19.49 -14.90 -15.55
C ARG A 325 19.19 -14.29 -14.18
N TRP A 326 20.15 -13.62 -13.57
CA TRP A 326 19.94 -12.90 -12.30
C TRP A 326 18.91 -11.79 -12.44
N LEU A 327 18.98 -10.97 -13.50
CA LEU A 327 17.99 -9.94 -13.77
C LEU A 327 16.57 -10.50 -13.91
N ILE A 328 16.42 -11.59 -14.67
CA ILE A 328 15.12 -12.27 -14.85
C ILE A 328 14.60 -12.82 -13.53
N LEU A 329 15.45 -13.53 -12.76
CA LEU A 329 15.06 -14.12 -11.48
C LEU A 329 14.67 -13.05 -10.45
N THR A 330 15.42 -11.95 -10.36
CA THR A 330 15.09 -10.81 -9.49
C THR A 330 13.76 -10.18 -9.91
N SER A 331 13.56 -9.94 -11.21
CA SER A 331 12.29 -9.38 -11.72
C SER A 331 11.09 -10.30 -11.42
N LEU A 332 11.23 -11.61 -11.60
CA LEU A 332 10.19 -12.59 -11.27
C LEU A 332 9.92 -12.64 -9.76
N ALA A 333 10.96 -12.66 -8.93
CA ALA A 333 10.84 -12.69 -7.48
C ALA A 333 10.15 -11.44 -6.93
N GLU A 334 10.50 -10.25 -7.44
CA GLU A 334 9.85 -8.99 -7.08
C GLU A 334 8.38 -8.95 -7.52
N THR A 335 8.09 -9.41 -8.74
CA THR A 335 6.71 -9.49 -9.24
C THR A 335 5.87 -10.43 -8.38
N ALA A 336 6.41 -11.60 -8.00
CA ALA A 336 5.76 -12.54 -7.11
C ALA A 336 5.55 -11.94 -5.70
N LEU A 337 6.54 -11.23 -5.16
CA LEU A 337 6.43 -10.54 -3.87
C LEU A 337 5.32 -9.49 -3.87
N VAL A 338 5.27 -8.64 -4.90
CA VAL A 338 4.21 -7.63 -5.06
C VAL A 338 2.84 -8.31 -5.17
N PHE A 339 2.73 -9.40 -5.94
CA PHE A 339 1.49 -10.17 -6.04
C PHE A 339 1.05 -10.75 -4.68
N VAL A 340 1.97 -11.34 -3.92
CA VAL A 340 1.71 -11.89 -2.58
C VAL A 340 1.25 -10.78 -1.63
N ILE A 341 1.89 -9.62 -1.65
CA ILE A 341 1.49 -8.46 -0.82
C ILE A 341 0.09 -7.98 -1.20
N ILE A 342 -0.21 -7.80 -2.48
CA ILE A 342 -1.54 -7.38 -2.96
C ILE A 342 -2.60 -8.42 -2.56
N ALA A 343 -2.32 -9.71 -2.74
CA ALA A 343 -3.21 -10.79 -2.35
C ALA A 343 -3.44 -10.83 -0.83
N ALA A 344 -2.39 -10.68 -0.04
CA ALA A 344 -2.46 -10.62 1.42
C ALA A 344 -3.27 -9.40 1.91
N MET A 345 -3.05 -8.22 1.33
CA MET A 345 -3.80 -7.00 1.64
C MET A 345 -5.28 -7.14 1.25
N ARG A 346 -5.58 -7.72 0.08
CA ARG A 346 -6.96 -7.99 -0.37
C ARG A 346 -7.66 -8.99 0.54
N ASN A 347 -6.96 -10.05 0.95
CA ASN A 347 -7.46 -11.02 1.91
C ASN A 347 -7.70 -10.36 3.27
N PHE A 348 -6.72 -9.64 3.83
CA PHE A 348 -6.88 -8.94 5.11
C PHE A 348 -8.07 -7.95 5.11
N ARG A 349 -8.24 -7.19 4.02
CA ARG A 349 -9.39 -6.29 3.87
C ARG A 349 -10.71 -7.05 3.86
N ARG A 350 -10.79 -8.17 3.15
CA ARG A 350 -12.01 -8.98 3.04
C ARG A 350 -12.36 -9.72 4.32
N THR A 351 -11.36 -10.27 5.01
CA THR A 351 -11.56 -11.19 6.14
C THR A 351 -11.52 -10.49 7.50
N VAL A 352 -10.97 -9.27 7.57
CA VAL A 352 -10.86 -8.50 8.82
C VAL A 352 -11.53 -7.14 8.69
N VAL A 353 -11.03 -6.25 7.82
CA VAL A 353 -11.47 -4.83 7.83
C VAL A 353 -12.96 -4.67 7.53
N LEU A 354 -13.48 -5.30 6.47
CA LEU A 354 -14.89 -5.18 6.08
C LEU A 354 -15.87 -5.74 7.14
N PRO A 355 -15.67 -6.97 7.69
CA PRO A 355 -16.49 -7.46 8.79
C PRO A 355 -16.59 -6.50 9.99
N PHE A 356 -15.47 -5.96 10.44
CA PHE A 356 -15.46 -5.05 11.57
C PHE A 356 -16.16 -3.73 11.25
N GLU A 357 -15.99 -3.20 10.04
CA GLU A 357 -16.69 -1.99 9.59
C GLU A 357 -18.22 -2.19 9.60
N SER A 358 -18.70 -3.34 9.14
CA SER A 358 -20.12 -3.69 9.17
C SER A 358 -20.64 -3.92 10.60
N ALA A 359 -19.84 -4.56 11.47
CA ALA A 359 -20.18 -4.75 12.87
C ALA A 359 -20.33 -3.41 13.62
N THR A 360 -19.40 -2.47 13.41
CA THR A 360 -19.49 -1.14 14.03
C THR A 360 -20.73 -0.38 13.57
N ARG A 361 -21.07 -0.42 12.27
CA ARG A 361 -22.30 0.20 11.76
C ARG A 361 -23.55 -0.42 12.36
N PHE A 362 -23.60 -1.75 12.47
CA PHE A 362 -24.72 -2.45 13.10
C PHE A 362 -24.93 -2.05 14.57
N VAL A 363 -23.85 -1.90 15.34
CA VAL A 363 -23.94 -1.44 16.74
C VAL A 363 -24.47 -0.01 16.82
N ASP A 364 -24.03 0.87 15.92
CA ASP A 364 -24.49 2.26 15.86
C ASP A 364 -25.99 2.35 15.50
N ASP A 365 -26.45 1.56 14.53
CA ASP A 365 -27.88 1.46 14.17
C ASP A 365 -28.73 0.99 15.37
N LEU A 366 -28.26 -0.03 16.10
CA LEU A 366 -28.95 -0.54 17.28
C LEU A 366 -29.00 0.51 18.41
N ALA A 367 -27.92 1.27 18.61
CA ALA A 367 -27.84 2.34 19.60
C ALA A 367 -28.79 3.51 19.27
N GLN A 368 -29.05 3.78 17.99
CA GLN A 368 -29.99 4.80 17.52
C GLN A 368 -31.46 4.32 17.55
N GLY A 369 -31.72 3.10 18.02
CA GLY A 369 -33.07 2.54 18.16
C GLY A 369 -33.62 1.87 16.91
N ASN A 370 -32.79 1.67 15.88
CA ASN A 370 -33.19 0.94 14.67
C ASN A 370 -33.10 -0.58 14.90
N LEU A 371 -34.19 -1.17 15.40
CA LEU A 371 -34.28 -2.61 15.70
C LEU A 371 -34.45 -3.49 14.45
N ASP A 372 -34.74 -2.89 13.30
CA ASP A 372 -34.88 -3.57 12.01
C ASP A 372 -33.53 -3.80 11.33
N ALA A 373 -32.44 -3.25 11.88
CA ALA A 373 -31.10 -3.48 11.40
C ALA A 373 -30.82 -4.99 11.28
N THR A 374 -30.49 -5.44 10.08
CA THR A 374 -30.16 -6.84 9.81
C THR A 374 -28.72 -7.11 10.20
N VAL A 375 -28.49 -8.15 11.01
CA VAL A 375 -27.12 -8.61 11.28
C VAL A 375 -26.50 -8.97 9.92
N PRO A 376 -25.32 -8.42 9.55
CA PRO A 376 -24.69 -8.73 8.27
C PRO A 376 -24.19 -10.19 8.25
N VAL A 377 -25.08 -11.14 7.99
CA VAL A 377 -24.77 -12.59 7.98
C VAL A 377 -24.63 -13.12 6.55
N ASP A 378 -25.22 -12.44 5.56
CA ASP A 378 -25.21 -12.91 4.18
C ASP A 378 -24.18 -12.17 3.32
N GLY A 379 -23.20 -12.91 2.80
CA GLY A 379 -22.26 -12.45 1.77
C GLY A 379 -20.86 -12.04 2.23
N VAL A 380 -20.56 -12.02 3.54
CA VAL A 380 -19.20 -11.75 4.05
C VAL A 380 -18.48 -13.06 4.37
N PRO A 381 -17.38 -13.42 3.69
CA PRO A 381 -16.66 -14.67 3.95
C PRO A 381 -16.01 -14.68 5.33
N MET A 382 -16.75 -15.16 6.32
CA MET A 382 -16.35 -15.28 7.73
C MET A 382 -15.50 -16.53 7.98
N LYS A 383 -14.26 -16.53 7.48
CA LYS A 383 -13.34 -17.68 7.63
C LYS A 383 -12.79 -17.86 9.05
N ARG A 384 -12.77 -16.83 9.88
CA ARG A 384 -12.19 -16.88 11.24
C ARG A 384 -13.27 -17.02 12.31
N ALA A 385 -13.12 -18.04 13.18
CA ALA A 385 -14.05 -18.33 14.27
C ALA A 385 -14.28 -17.12 15.21
N GLN A 386 -13.22 -16.35 15.48
CA GLN A 386 -13.29 -15.14 16.32
C GLN A 386 -14.23 -14.07 15.74
N VAL A 387 -14.24 -13.87 14.43
CA VAL A 387 -15.13 -12.88 13.79
C VAL A 387 -16.57 -13.40 13.83
N ARG A 388 -16.79 -14.70 13.67
CA ARG A 388 -18.11 -15.32 13.80
C ARG A 388 -18.70 -15.13 15.20
N ALA A 389 -17.90 -15.35 16.24
CA ALA A 389 -18.32 -15.18 17.62
C ALA A 389 -18.80 -13.74 17.92
N VAL A 390 -18.16 -12.72 17.35
CA VAL A 390 -18.61 -11.32 17.47
C VAL A 390 -19.99 -11.13 16.86
N PHE A 391 -20.25 -11.69 15.66
CA PHE A 391 -21.54 -11.57 15.00
C PHE A 391 -22.65 -12.36 15.69
N ASP A 392 -22.32 -13.50 16.31
CA ASP A 392 -23.26 -14.24 17.15
C ASP A 392 -23.60 -13.44 18.42
N ALA A 393 -22.62 -12.81 19.06
CA ALA A 393 -22.86 -11.91 20.19
C ALA A 393 -23.73 -10.69 19.80
N LEU A 394 -23.49 -10.10 18.63
CA LEU A 394 -24.32 -9.01 18.09
C LEU A 394 -25.77 -9.46 17.83
N ARG A 395 -25.97 -10.71 17.40
CA ARG A 395 -27.31 -11.29 17.23
C ARG A 395 -28.04 -11.40 18.57
N VAL A 396 -27.37 -11.89 19.61
CA VAL A 396 -27.92 -11.95 20.97
C VAL A 396 -28.24 -10.54 21.49
N LEU A 397 -27.36 -9.57 21.27
CA LEU A 397 -27.60 -8.17 21.66
C LEU A 397 -28.86 -7.59 21.00
N ARG A 398 -29.08 -7.85 19.71
CA ARG A 398 -30.32 -7.42 19.01
C ARG A 398 -31.56 -8.06 19.62
N LEU A 399 -31.54 -9.37 19.88
CA LEU A 399 -32.68 -10.09 20.46
C LEU A 399 -33.05 -9.52 21.83
N ASN A 400 -32.05 -9.28 22.68
CA ASN A 400 -32.26 -8.68 24.01
C ASN A 400 -32.82 -7.25 23.92
N ALA A 401 -32.37 -6.45 22.94
CA ALA A 401 -32.87 -5.08 22.73
C ALA A 401 -34.35 -5.08 22.32
N VAL A 402 -34.77 -6.00 21.44
CA VAL A 402 -36.17 -6.18 21.04
C VAL A 402 -37.03 -6.61 22.23
N GLU A 403 -36.58 -7.60 23.00
CA GLU A 403 -37.29 -8.10 24.19
C GLU A 403 -37.48 -7.00 25.25
N LEU A 404 -36.45 -6.21 25.53
CA LEU A 404 -36.53 -5.10 26.49
C LEU A 404 -37.58 -4.05 26.09
N VAL A 405 -37.70 -3.76 24.79
CA VAL A 405 -38.72 -2.83 24.28
C VAL A 405 -40.13 -3.42 24.43
N GLN A 406 -40.31 -4.72 24.20
CA GLN A 406 -41.59 -5.40 24.40
C GLN A 406 -42.02 -5.40 25.88
N LEU A 407 -41.11 -5.76 26.80
CA LEU A 407 -41.39 -5.77 28.24
C LEU A 407 -41.78 -4.39 28.77
N ARG A 408 -41.13 -3.32 28.29
CA ARG A 408 -41.49 -1.95 28.65
C ARG A 408 -42.91 -1.57 28.22
N ARG A 409 -43.36 -2.02 27.05
CA ARG A 409 -44.73 -1.78 26.55
C ARG A 409 -45.76 -2.51 27.39
N GLU A 410 -45.52 -3.77 27.73
CA GLU A 410 -46.46 -4.57 28.52
C GLU A 410 -46.63 -4.02 29.93
N ARG A 411 -45.54 -3.61 30.57
CA ARG A 411 -45.59 -2.94 31.88
C ARG A 411 -46.47 -1.68 31.85
N ALA A 412 -46.33 -0.85 30.81
CA ALA A 412 -47.12 0.37 30.69
C ALA A 412 -48.63 0.09 30.57
N ARG A 413 -49.01 -1.01 29.90
CA ARG A 413 -50.40 -1.45 29.79
C ARG A 413 -50.98 -1.89 31.14
N LEU A 414 -50.29 -2.77 31.86
CA LEU A 414 -50.76 -3.32 33.15
C LEU A 414 -50.95 -2.24 34.23
N VAL A 415 -50.09 -1.23 34.24
CA VAL A 415 -50.23 -0.08 35.16
C VAL A 415 -51.54 0.69 34.90
N GLY A 416 -51.92 0.87 33.64
CA GLY A 416 -53.16 1.56 33.28
C GLY A 416 -54.43 0.80 33.69
N GLU A 417 -54.41 -0.54 33.68
CA GLU A 417 -55.58 -1.36 34.05
C GLU A 417 -55.87 -1.33 35.56
N LEU A 418 -54.84 -1.17 36.42
CA LEU A 418 -55.00 -1.15 37.88
C LEU A 418 -55.70 0.11 38.40
N GLU A 419 -55.59 1.25 37.70
CA GLU A 419 -56.10 2.54 38.17
C GLU A 419 -57.64 2.66 38.12
N MET A 420 -58.35 1.77 37.39
CA MET A 420 -59.79 1.88 37.15
C MET A 420 -60.71 1.14 38.15
N SER A 421 -60.22 0.34 39.09
CA SER A 421 -61.03 -0.67 39.82
C SER A 421 -61.64 -0.27 41.20
N SER A 422 -61.74 1.01 41.62
CA SER A 422 -62.18 1.36 43.01
C SER A 422 -63.06 2.61 43.13
N ASP A 423 -64.34 2.51 42.73
CA ASP A 423 -65.27 3.66 42.63
C ASP A 423 -66.47 3.66 43.62
N THR A 424 -66.73 2.57 44.33
CA THR A 424 -67.93 2.44 45.22
C THR A 424 -67.57 2.29 46.69
N ASP A 425 -68.39 2.83 47.59
CA ASP A 425 -68.34 2.56 49.04
C ASP A 425 -68.85 1.13 49.31
N PRO A 426 -68.03 0.27 49.94
CA PRO A 426 -68.36 -1.14 50.12
C PRO A 426 -69.56 -1.38 51.06
N LEU A 427 -69.85 -0.43 51.97
CA LEU A 427 -70.90 -0.60 52.98
C LEU A 427 -72.28 -0.14 52.47
N THR A 428 -72.36 1.02 51.83
CA THR A 428 -73.64 1.62 51.37
C THR A 428 -73.93 1.40 49.89
N ARG A 429 -72.95 0.91 49.11
CA ARG A 429 -72.99 0.78 47.64
C ARG A 429 -73.16 2.10 46.89
N LEU A 430 -73.11 3.23 47.58
CA LEU A 430 -73.01 4.56 46.97
C LEU A 430 -71.62 4.77 46.37
N MET A 431 -71.43 5.85 45.62
CA MET A 431 -70.09 6.23 45.16
C MET A 431 -69.19 6.54 46.36
N ASN A 432 -67.90 6.22 46.24
CA ASN A 432 -66.90 6.76 47.17
C ASN A 432 -66.55 8.20 46.79
N TRP A 433 -65.82 8.89 47.67
CA TRP A 433 -65.43 10.29 47.45
C TRP A 433 -64.71 10.54 46.11
N ARG A 434 -63.80 9.64 45.68
CA ARG A 434 -63.05 9.82 44.41
C ARG A 434 -63.96 9.74 43.19
N ALA A 435 -64.90 8.78 43.19
CA ALA A 435 -65.88 8.66 42.12
C ALA A 435 -66.87 9.84 42.13
N PHE A 436 -67.28 10.30 43.32
CA PHE A 436 -68.09 11.51 43.47
C PHE A 436 -67.41 12.73 42.86
N GLU A 437 -66.14 13.00 43.16
CA GLU A 437 -65.44 14.18 42.63
C GLU A 437 -65.39 14.18 41.10
N ARG A 438 -65.08 13.04 40.48
CA ARG A 438 -65.06 12.91 39.02
C ARG A 438 -66.43 13.11 38.40
N GLN A 439 -67.47 12.48 38.96
CA GLN A 439 -68.84 12.58 38.44
C GLN A 439 -69.48 13.95 38.72
N ALA A 440 -69.17 14.57 39.86
CA ALA A 440 -69.61 15.91 40.21
C ALA A 440 -68.99 16.96 39.29
N GLN A 441 -67.70 16.84 38.95
CA GLN A 441 -67.08 17.70 37.94
C GLN A 441 -67.74 17.54 36.57
N ALA A 442 -68.04 16.32 36.14
CA ALA A 442 -68.76 16.06 34.90
C ALA A 442 -70.17 16.68 34.92
N LEU A 443 -70.94 16.52 36.00
CA LEU A 443 -72.29 17.08 36.16
C LEU A 443 -72.29 18.62 36.12
N CYS A 444 -71.31 19.25 36.78
CA CYS A 444 -71.10 20.70 36.76
C CYS A 444 -70.64 21.24 35.40
N ALA A 445 -69.94 20.43 34.59
CA ALA A 445 -69.47 20.81 33.26
C ALA A 445 -70.55 20.71 32.16
N MET A 446 -71.67 20.02 32.41
CA MET A 446 -72.75 19.88 31.43
C MET A 446 -73.51 21.19 31.18
N ARG A 447 -73.70 21.51 29.88
CA ARG A 447 -74.39 22.71 29.38
C ARG A 447 -75.92 22.54 29.35
N THR A 448 -76.53 22.28 30.50
CA THR A 448 -77.99 22.06 30.62
C THR A 448 -78.62 23.15 31.51
N PRO A 449 -79.74 23.79 31.08
CA PRO A 449 -80.45 24.78 31.90
C PRO A 449 -80.89 24.21 33.26
N GLY A 450 -80.86 25.04 34.31
CA GLY A 450 -81.23 24.69 35.68
C GLY A 450 -80.14 25.00 36.70
N HIS A 451 -80.46 24.88 37.99
CA HIS A 451 -79.51 25.03 39.09
C HIS A 451 -78.95 23.67 39.50
N ILE A 452 -77.74 23.65 40.03
CA ILE A 452 -77.19 22.46 40.71
C ILE A 452 -77.34 22.69 42.21
N ALA A 453 -78.02 21.75 42.87
CA ALA A 453 -78.14 21.67 44.31
C ALA A 453 -77.16 20.64 44.84
N LEU A 454 -76.30 21.05 45.76
CA LEU A 454 -75.54 20.14 46.59
C LEU A 454 -76.22 20.05 47.95
N ILE A 455 -76.63 18.84 48.31
CA ILE A 455 -77.25 18.54 49.59
C ILE A 455 -76.27 17.68 50.36
N LYS A 456 -75.73 18.24 51.46
CA LYS A 456 -74.91 17.51 52.41
C LYS A 456 -75.74 17.27 53.66
N PHE A 457 -75.73 16.05 54.16
CA PHE A 457 -76.48 15.73 55.36
C PHE A 457 -75.76 14.68 56.19
N ASP A 458 -76.01 14.77 57.50
CA ASP A 458 -75.47 13.85 58.48
C ASP A 458 -76.63 13.34 59.36
N ILE A 459 -76.51 12.09 59.83
CA ILE A 459 -77.47 11.49 60.75
C ILE A 459 -77.30 12.15 62.13
N ASP A 460 -78.40 12.57 62.75
CA ASP A 460 -78.36 13.24 64.06
C ASP A 460 -78.03 12.23 65.16
N ASN A 461 -77.17 12.62 66.10
CA ASN A 461 -76.76 11.80 67.24
C ASN A 461 -76.17 10.41 66.88
N PHE A 462 -75.63 10.24 65.67
CA PHE A 462 -75.12 8.94 65.20
C PHE A 462 -74.02 8.34 66.09
N THR A 463 -73.11 9.16 66.60
CA THR A 463 -72.08 8.70 67.56
C THR A 463 -72.71 8.17 68.86
N GLN A 464 -73.80 8.79 69.34
CA GLN A 464 -74.52 8.34 70.53
C GLN A 464 -75.32 7.07 70.26
N LEU A 465 -75.91 6.95 69.06
CA LEU A 465 -76.54 5.73 68.59
C LEU A 465 -75.54 4.57 68.57
N ASN A 466 -74.35 4.78 68.01
CA ASN A 466 -73.28 3.77 68.03
C ASN A 466 -72.82 3.44 69.45
N ALA A 467 -72.73 4.43 70.34
CA ALA A 467 -72.36 4.21 71.73
C ALA A 467 -73.42 3.40 72.51
N ALA A 468 -74.70 3.60 72.19
CA ALA A 468 -75.82 2.93 72.86
C ALA A 468 -76.10 1.51 72.30
N TRP A 469 -75.94 1.30 70.99
CA TRP A 469 -76.39 0.08 70.30
C TRP A 469 -75.30 -0.67 69.51
N GLY A 470 -74.07 -0.14 69.50
CA GLY A 470 -72.93 -0.73 68.81
C GLY A 470 -72.86 -0.39 67.31
N HIS A 471 -71.66 -0.56 66.73
CA HIS A 471 -71.37 -0.22 65.34
C HIS A 471 -72.14 -1.06 64.31
N SER A 472 -72.56 -2.28 64.65
CA SER A 472 -73.36 -3.12 63.74
C SER A 472 -74.74 -2.50 63.45
N VAL A 473 -75.41 -1.99 64.49
CA VAL A 473 -76.67 -1.25 64.35
C VAL A 473 -76.44 0.06 63.61
N GLY A 474 -75.30 0.72 63.86
CA GLY A 474 -74.85 1.87 63.07
C GLY A 474 -74.69 1.58 61.58
N ASP A 475 -74.08 0.45 61.22
CA ASP A 475 -73.91 0.01 59.84
C ASP A 475 -75.26 -0.29 59.17
N ASP A 476 -76.20 -0.90 59.90
CA ASP A 476 -77.57 -1.13 59.40
C ASP A 476 -78.30 0.18 59.14
N VAL A 477 -78.13 1.16 60.03
CA VAL A 477 -78.63 2.55 59.85
C VAL A 477 -78.02 3.16 58.58
N LEU A 478 -76.71 3.05 58.38
CA LEU A 478 -76.02 3.61 57.21
C LEU A 478 -76.45 2.92 55.90
N ARG A 479 -76.61 1.59 55.90
CA ARG A 479 -77.13 0.84 54.73
C ARG A 479 -78.55 1.28 54.39
N ARG A 480 -79.39 1.47 55.40
CA ARG A 480 -80.78 1.88 55.22
C ARG A 480 -80.87 3.31 54.71
N VAL A 481 -80.07 4.23 55.24
CA VAL A 481 -79.96 5.61 54.75
C VAL A 481 -79.41 5.63 53.31
N GLY A 482 -78.39 4.82 53.01
CA GLY A 482 -77.88 4.67 51.64
C GLY A 482 -78.96 4.17 50.66
N ALA A 483 -79.76 3.18 51.06
CA ALA A 483 -80.89 2.70 50.28
C ALA A 483 -81.99 3.75 50.11
N VAL A 484 -82.28 4.54 51.15
CA VAL A 484 -83.22 5.68 51.05
C VAL A 484 -82.72 6.70 50.04
N CYS A 485 -81.41 7.01 50.03
CA CYS A 485 -80.83 7.91 49.04
C CYS A 485 -80.98 7.36 47.62
N LEU A 486 -80.60 6.11 47.38
CA LEU A 486 -80.74 5.47 46.06
C LEU A 486 -82.19 5.45 45.57
N ASN A 487 -83.15 5.18 46.45
CA ASN A 487 -84.58 5.10 46.10
C ASN A 487 -85.28 6.46 45.99
N THR A 488 -84.61 7.54 46.40
CA THR A 488 -85.17 8.89 46.39
C THR A 488 -84.53 9.77 45.33
N CYS A 489 -83.26 9.55 45.02
CA CYS A 489 -82.54 10.24 43.95
C CYS A 489 -83.01 9.78 42.57
N GLN A 490 -82.97 10.68 41.59
CA GLN A 490 -83.34 10.40 40.21
C GLN A 490 -82.15 9.89 39.38
N PRO A 491 -82.39 9.20 38.26
CA PRO A 491 -81.32 8.88 37.31
C PRO A 491 -80.60 10.15 36.83
N GLY A 492 -79.31 10.26 37.14
CA GLY A 492 -78.49 11.43 36.83
C GLY A 492 -78.04 12.24 38.04
N ASP A 493 -78.63 12.00 39.22
CA ASP A 493 -78.10 12.55 40.48
C ASP A 493 -76.84 11.78 40.91
N VAL A 494 -75.85 12.51 41.43
CA VAL A 494 -74.59 11.92 41.93
C VAL A 494 -74.69 11.81 43.45
N VAL A 495 -74.73 10.57 43.95
CA VAL A 495 -74.90 10.27 45.38
C VAL A 495 -73.70 9.51 45.92
N ALA A 496 -73.14 9.99 47.03
CA ALA A 496 -71.96 9.41 47.64
C ALA A 496 -71.99 9.45 49.16
N ARG A 497 -71.24 8.54 49.76
CA ARG A 497 -70.91 8.58 51.19
C ARG A 497 -69.53 9.24 51.35
N LEU A 498 -69.48 10.30 52.13
CA LEU A 498 -68.24 11.08 52.35
C LEU A 498 -67.38 10.50 53.48
N GLY A 499 -68.01 9.89 54.48
CA GLY A 499 -67.32 9.44 55.69
C GLY A 499 -68.22 8.65 56.62
N ALA A 500 -67.99 8.77 57.93
CA ALA A 500 -68.65 7.95 58.95
C ALA A 500 -70.18 7.96 58.85
N ASP A 501 -70.81 9.13 58.89
CA ASP A 501 -72.26 9.34 58.88
C ASP A 501 -72.72 10.43 57.90
N ALA A 502 -71.77 10.96 57.14
CA ALA A 502 -71.97 12.07 56.21
C ALA A 502 -72.23 11.58 54.78
N PHE A 503 -73.27 12.12 54.18
CA PHE A 503 -73.69 11.82 52.82
C PHE A 503 -73.76 13.11 52.00
N VAL A 504 -73.54 12.96 50.69
CA VAL A 504 -73.70 14.05 49.73
C VAL A 504 -74.49 13.59 48.52
N ILE A 505 -75.38 14.48 48.08
CA ILE A 505 -76.11 14.35 46.84
C ILE A 505 -75.88 15.61 46.03
N LEU A 506 -75.54 15.44 44.75
CA LEU A 506 -75.50 16.50 43.77
C LEU A 506 -76.61 16.25 42.74
N ALA A 507 -77.61 17.11 42.74
CA ALA A 507 -78.79 16.99 41.91
C ALA A 507 -79.02 18.26 41.09
N ARG A 508 -79.68 18.12 39.94
CA ARG A 508 -80.11 19.27 39.14
C ARG A 508 -81.55 19.63 39.51
N VAL A 509 -81.79 20.88 39.87
CA VAL A 509 -83.09 21.39 40.34
C VAL A 509 -83.49 22.66 39.60
N LEU A 510 -84.79 22.97 39.58
CA LEU A 510 -85.31 24.15 38.90
C LEU A 510 -85.11 25.45 39.69
N ASP A 511 -85.18 25.38 41.03
CA ASP A 511 -85.02 26.51 41.94
C ASP A 511 -84.66 26.02 43.36
N GLU A 512 -84.37 26.95 44.26
CA GLU A 512 -84.05 26.64 45.66
C GLU A 512 -85.23 26.01 46.41
N SER A 513 -86.48 26.36 46.06
CA SER A 513 -87.68 25.78 46.69
C SER A 513 -87.76 24.28 46.44
N ARG A 514 -87.46 23.83 45.21
CA ARG A 514 -87.37 22.41 44.83
C ARG A 514 -86.22 21.70 45.53
N ALA A 515 -85.06 22.34 45.69
CA ALA A 515 -83.96 21.77 46.47
C ALA A 515 -84.36 21.53 47.93
N ARG A 516 -85.04 22.50 48.55
CA ARG A 516 -85.56 22.39 49.92
C ARG A 516 -86.65 21.32 50.03
N GLN A 517 -87.59 21.26 49.08
CA GLN A 517 -88.60 20.20 49.03
C GLN A 517 -87.96 18.80 48.90
N PHE A 518 -86.90 18.67 48.11
CA PHE A 518 -86.18 17.41 47.95
C PHE A 518 -85.42 17.03 49.23
N ALA A 519 -84.77 17.98 49.88
CA ALA A 519 -84.13 17.76 51.19
C ALA A 519 -85.16 17.39 52.27
N GLU A 520 -86.32 18.06 52.32
CA GLU A 520 -87.40 17.72 53.25
C GLU A 520 -88.04 16.37 52.95
N LEU A 521 -88.18 15.99 51.68
CA LEU A 521 -88.62 14.65 51.27
C LEU A 521 -87.63 13.58 51.77
N LEU A 522 -86.33 13.80 51.57
CA LEU A 522 -85.28 12.92 52.09
C LEU A 522 -85.32 12.85 53.62
N ARG A 523 -85.44 14.00 54.29
CA ARG A 523 -85.56 14.07 55.75
C ARG A 523 -86.76 13.29 56.27
N GLY A 524 -87.94 13.48 55.66
CA GLY A 524 -89.16 12.77 56.03
C GLY A 524 -89.11 11.27 55.76
N ARG A 525 -88.44 10.84 54.67
CA ARG A 525 -88.22 9.41 54.38
C ARG A 525 -87.22 8.76 55.35
N ILE A 526 -86.18 9.49 55.76
CA ILE A 526 -85.26 9.04 56.80
C ILE A 526 -86.00 8.95 58.15
N GLU A 527 -86.83 9.93 58.50
CA GLU A 527 -87.63 9.93 59.73
C GLU A 527 -88.67 8.81 59.79
N ALA A 528 -89.31 8.50 58.65
CA ALA A 528 -90.22 7.36 58.53
C ALA A 528 -89.50 6.00 58.51
N THR A 529 -88.18 5.98 58.44
CA THR A 529 -87.41 4.75 58.48
C THR A 529 -87.30 4.27 59.93
N THR A 530 -88.15 3.31 60.30
CA THR A 530 -88.08 2.63 61.60
C THR A 530 -87.08 1.48 61.53
N LEU A 531 -86.14 1.44 62.48
CA LEU A 531 -85.24 0.31 62.65
C LEU A 531 -85.61 -0.45 63.93
N ALA A 532 -85.85 -1.76 63.81
CA ALA A 532 -86.12 -2.61 64.96
C ALA A 532 -84.82 -2.83 65.74
N LEU A 533 -84.80 -2.39 66.99
CA LEU A 533 -83.67 -2.58 67.89
C LEU A 533 -83.71 -3.98 68.51
N PRO A 534 -82.56 -4.53 68.95
CA PRO A 534 -82.49 -5.86 69.56
C PRO A 534 -83.35 -6.05 70.82
N ASN A 535 -83.71 -4.95 71.49
CA ASN A 535 -84.57 -4.92 72.69
C ASN A 535 -86.07 -4.84 72.35
N GLY A 536 -86.47 -4.87 71.07
CA GLY A 536 -87.86 -4.79 70.63
C GLY A 536 -88.42 -3.38 70.46
N GLU A 537 -87.63 -2.34 70.75
CA GLU A 537 -88.00 -0.94 70.49
C GLU A 537 -87.77 -0.55 69.03
N THR A 538 -88.50 0.46 68.56
CA THR A 538 -88.30 1.03 67.21
C THR A 538 -87.53 2.34 67.31
N LEU A 539 -86.36 2.38 66.68
CA LEU A 539 -85.56 3.61 66.56
C LEU A 539 -86.06 4.44 65.37
N THR A 540 -86.40 5.70 65.63
CA THR A 540 -86.65 6.72 64.61
C THR A 540 -85.37 7.50 64.33
N LEU A 541 -85.05 7.67 63.04
CA LEU A 541 -83.82 8.34 62.61
C LEU A 541 -84.11 9.78 62.22
N THR A 542 -83.42 10.74 62.82
CA THR A 542 -83.45 12.12 62.34
C THR A 542 -82.12 12.46 61.68
N ALA A 543 -82.15 13.32 60.66
CA ALA A 543 -80.94 13.82 60.01
C ALA A 543 -81.04 15.35 59.86
N SER A 544 -79.86 15.98 59.85
CA SER A 544 -79.73 17.41 59.58
C SER A 544 -79.16 17.60 58.19
N PHE A 545 -79.67 18.59 57.47
CA PHE A 545 -79.35 18.85 56.06
C PHE A 545 -78.82 20.27 55.89
N GLY A 546 -77.85 20.42 54.99
CA GLY A 546 -77.39 21.71 54.48
C GLY A 546 -77.42 21.72 52.96
N ILE A 547 -77.88 22.82 52.38
CA ILE A 547 -78.14 22.93 50.94
C ILE A 547 -77.30 24.07 50.36
N ALA A 548 -76.48 23.78 49.37
CA ALA A 548 -75.80 24.81 48.59
C ALA A 548 -76.32 24.80 47.17
N MET A 549 -76.65 25.99 46.65
CA MET A 549 -77.14 26.18 45.30
C MET A 549 -76.07 26.86 44.46
N THR A 550 -75.93 26.44 43.21
CA THR A 550 -75.26 27.27 42.22
C THR A 550 -76.18 28.37 41.73
N ASP A 551 -75.62 29.54 41.44
CA ASP A 551 -76.30 30.53 40.59
C ASP A 551 -76.67 29.89 39.23
N PRO A 552 -77.76 30.35 38.59
CA PRO A 552 -78.17 29.80 37.31
C PRO A 552 -77.04 30.03 36.31
N ALA A 553 -76.66 28.99 35.57
CA ALA A 553 -75.63 29.10 34.56
C ALA A 553 -76.10 30.09 33.49
N THR A 554 -75.60 31.33 33.54
CA THR A 554 -75.77 32.30 32.46
C THR A 554 -74.73 31.98 31.40
N PHE A 555 -75.17 31.90 30.14
CA PHE A 555 -74.30 31.70 29.00
C PHE A 555 -74.40 32.94 28.12
N ASP A 556 -73.28 33.46 27.65
CA ASP A 556 -73.27 34.51 26.65
C ASP A 556 -73.78 33.99 25.28
N VAL A 557 -73.90 34.88 24.31
CA VAL A 557 -74.37 34.58 22.94
C VAL A 557 -73.46 33.55 22.23
N THR A 558 -72.23 33.36 22.69
CA THR A 558 -71.26 32.37 22.18
C THR A 558 -71.30 31.03 22.92
N GLY A 559 -72.22 30.86 23.89
CA GLY A 559 -72.37 29.63 24.67
C GLY A 559 -71.29 29.45 25.74
N THR A 560 -70.56 30.52 26.09
CA THR A 560 -69.59 30.53 27.18
C THR A 560 -70.26 30.92 28.49
N ARG A 561 -70.03 30.13 29.55
CA ARG A 561 -70.61 30.35 30.87
C ARG A 561 -70.05 31.64 31.47
N THR A 562 -70.90 32.62 31.77
CA THR A 562 -70.57 33.87 32.46
C THR A 562 -70.80 33.71 33.97
N GLY A 563 -69.80 34.00 34.79
CA GLY A 563 -69.83 33.82 36.24
C GLY A 563 -68.86 32.76 36.76
N VAL A 564 -68.40 32.91 38.00
CA VAL A 564 -67.39 32.03 38.64
C VAL A 564 -67.85 30.56 38.52
N PRO A 565 -67.03 29.64 37.97
CA PRO A 565 -67.35 28.21 37.97
C PRO A 565 -67.59 27.77 39.41
N ALA A 566 -68.79 27.27 39.72
CA ALA A 566 -69.05 26.75 41.04
C ALA A 566 -68.18 25.49 41.23
N SER A 567 -67.10 25.61 41.99
CA SER A 567 -66.27 24.46 42.31
C SER A 567 -67.06 23.55 43.25
N VAL A 568 -66.99 22.23 43.03
CA VAL A 568 -67.64 21.23 43.89
C VAL A 568 -67.21 21.44 45.36
N SER A 569 -65.95 21.81 45.57
CA SER A 569 -65.40 22.15 46.89
C SER A 569 -66.08 23.37 47.55
N ALA A 570 -66.39 24.43 46.79
CA ALA A 570 -67.07 25.61 47.31
C ALA A 570 -68.52 25.31 47.71
N LEU A 571 -69.24 24.54 46.88
CA LEU A 571 -70.61 24.09 47.19
C LEU A 571 -70.65 23.21 48.45
N LEU A 572 -69.71 22.27 48.58
CA LEU A 572 -69.56 21.45 49.79
C LEU A 572 -69.37 22.30 51.03
N SER A 573 -68.45 23.27 50.96
CA SER A 573 -68.16 24.16 52.08
C SER A 573 -69.38 25.01 52.48
N GLN A 574 -70.20 25.43 51.51
CA GLN A 574 -71.43 26.17 51.79
C GLN A 574 -72.53 25.29 52.40
N ALA A 575 -72.73 24.08 51.86
CA ALA A 575 -73.70 23.13 52.40
C ALA A 575 -73.32 22.73 53.83
N GLU A 576 -72.04 22.55 54.10
CA GLU A 576 -71.52 22.25 55.43
C GLU A 576 -71.78 23.37 56.44
N ARG A 577 -71.59 24.65 56.06
CA ARG A 577 -71.95 25.78 56.92
C ARG A 577 -73.45 25.80 57.26
N GLN A 578 -74.32 25.51 56.30
CA GLN A 578 -75.76 25.42 56.56
C GLN A 578 -76.13 24.24 57.45
N LEU A 579 -75.51 23.08 57.24
CA LEU A 579 -75.68 21.89 58.06
C LEU A 579 -75.30 22.17 59.53
N HIS A 580 -74.17 22.85 59.75
CA HIS A 580 -73.75 23.27 61.09
C HIS A 580 -74.75 24.24 61.73
N ALA A 581 -75.26 25.21 60.99
CA ALA A 581 -76.28 26.15 61.47
C ALA A 581 -77.58 25.42 61.84
N ALA A 582 -78.05 24.46 61.03
CA ALA A 582 -79.24 23.66 61.30
C ALA A 582 -79.10 22.83 62.58
N ARG A 583 -77.92 22.24 62.81
CA ARG A 583 -77.62 21.50 64.05
C ARG A 583 -77.57 22.40 65.29
N GLN A 584 -77.04 23.62 65.17
CA GLN A 584 -77.03 24.59 66.28
C GLN A 584 -78.44 25.07 66.62
N ALA A 585 -79.27 25.38 65.62
CA ALA A 585 -80.67 25.77 65.83
C ALA A 585 -81.46 24.68 66.59
N LYS A 586 -81.32 23.40 66.21
CA LYS A 586 -81.96 22.27 66.92
C LYS A 586 -81.53 22.16 68.39
N ARG A 587 -80.27 22.49 68.73
CA ARG A 587 -79.77 22.46 70.12
C ARG A 587 -80.36 23.58 70.98
N HIS A 588 -80.69 24.73 70.39
CA HIS A 588 -81.28 25.87 71.12
C HIS A 588 -82.81 25.77 71.31
N THR A 589 -83.50 24.95 70.50
CA THR A 589 -84.94 24.65 70.67
C THR A 589 -85.23 23.43 71.58
N ALA A 590 -84.19 22.72 72.02
CA ALA A 590 -84.30 21.49 72.81
C ALA A 590 -83.75 21.61 74.25
N GLY A 591 -83.47 22.84 74.71
CA GLY A 591 -83.18 23.18 76.10
C GLY A 591 -84.16 24.24 76.58
#